data_AF-A0A398CQ18-F1
#
_entry.id   AF-A0A398CQ18-F1
#
_cell.length_a   1.000
_cell.length_b   1.000
_cell.length_c   1.000
_cell.angle_alpha   90.00
_cell.angle_beta   90.00
_cell.angle_gamma   90.00
#
_symmetry.space_group_name_H-M   'P 1'
#
loop_
_entity.id
_entity.type
_entity.pdbx_description
1 polymer ?
#
loop_
_entity_poly.entity_id
_entity_poly.type
_entity_poly.pdbx_seq_one_letter_code
_entity_poly.pdbx_strand_id
1 'polypeptide(L)'
;MLELLHELAILGLRPVIAHPERNGDVLKEPKRLAEMIECGAFSQVTTHSLLGAFGAKIEKCAWDLCKKGLIHLVSSDAHHVTRRGFELRESYRVIGEKLGAEWVDYFKLNSDQLLADGDFFGMPSLSVKSKDFLKRFNLFRRG
;
A
#
# COMPACT_ATOMS: atom_id res chain seq x y z
N MET A 1 -16.62 6.02 -11.57
CA MET A 1 -15.50 6.13 -10.59
C MET A 1 -14.42 7.06 -11.13
N LEU A 2 -13.85 6.79 -12.31
CA LEU A 2 -12.83 7.67 -12.93
C LEU A 2 -13.35 9.10 -13.18
N GLU A 3 -14.61 9.24 -13.60
CA GLU A 3 -15.26 10.56 -13.77
C GLU A 3 -15.26 11.39 -12.48
N LEU A 4 -15.59 10.78 -11.34
CA LEU A 4 -15.55 11.44 -10.04
C LEU A 4 -14.13 11.85 -9.64
N LEU A 5 -13.12 11.00 -9.90
CA LEU A 5 -11.73 11.35 -9.62
C LEU A 5 -11.28 12.54 -10.47
N HIS A 6 -11.71 12.59 -11.74
CA HIS A 6 -11.44 13.68 -12.64
C HIS A 6 -12.11 15.00 -12.18
N GLU A 7 -13.37 14.94 -11.74
CA GLU A 7 -14.07 16.10 -11.17
C GLU A 7 -13.36 16.63 -9.91
N LEU A 8 -12.94 15.74 -9.00
CA LEU A 8 -12.17 16.12 -7.82
C LEU A 8 -10.83 16.76 -8.20
N ALA A 9 -10.14 16.22 -9.21
CA ALA A 9 -8.89 16.79 -9.72
C ALA A 9 -9.11 18.19 -10.32
N ILE A 10 -10.21 18.42 -11.06
CA ILE A 10 -10.58 19.75 -11.57
C ILE A 10 -10.80 20.75 -10.42
N LEU A 11 -11.33 20.29 -9.28
CA LEU A 11 -11.49 21.10 -8.07
C LEU A 11 -10.18 21.33 -7.29
N GLY A 12 -9.05 20.84 -7.80
CA GLY A 12 -7.75 20.92 -7.12
C GLY A 12 -7.60 19.95 -5.94
N LEU A 13 -8.49 18.96 -5.83
CA LEU A 13 -8.46 17.96 -4.76
C LEU A 13 -7.70 16.72 -5.22
N ARG A 14 -6.91 16.14 -4.31
CA ARG A 14 -6.14 14.92 -4.53
C ARG A 14 -6.79 13.76 -3.76
N PRO A 15 -7.56 12.88 -4.43
CA PRO A 15 -8.31 11.83 -3.74
C PRO A 15 -7.38 10.74 -3.19
N VAL A 16 -7.65 10.28 -1.97
CA VAL A 16 -6.98 9.12 -1.35
C VAL A 16 -7.96 7.96 -1.25
N ILE A 17 -7.69 6.89 -1.99
CA ILE A 17 -8.48 5.66 -1.95
C ILE A 17 -8.14 4.90 -0.66
N ALA A 18 -9.10 4.84 0.25
CA ALA A 18 -8.94 4.14 1.52
C ALA A 18 -8.96 2.62 1.33
N HIS A 19 -8.04 1.94 2.00
CA HIS A 19 -7.92 0.49 2.16
C HIS A 19 -8.34 -0.32 0.91
N PRO A 20 -7.73 -0.08 -0.27
CA PRO A 20 -8.13 -0.72 -1.52
C PRO A 20 -7.95 -2.25 -1.48
N GLU A 21 -7.07 -2.76 -0.61
CA GLU A 21 -6.86 -4.20 -0.38
C GLU A 21 -8.09 -4.95 0.15
N ARG A 22 -9.05 -4.22 0.74
CA ARG A 22 -10.33 -4.75 1.24
C ARG A 22 -11.45 -4.67 0.21
N ASN A 23 -11.23 -3.98 -0.90
CA ASN A 23 -12.22 -3.82 -1.95
C ASN A 23 -12.28 -5.10 -2.82
N GLY A 24 -13.48 -5.67 -2.96
CA GLY A 24 -13.69 -6.90 -3.72
C GLY A 24 -13.33 -6.81 -5.21
N ASP A 25 -13.46 -5.63 -5.81
CA ASP A 25 -13.10 -5.39 -7.21
C ASP A 25 -11.59 -5.25 -7.38
N VAL A 26 -10.91 -4.55 -6.46
CA VAL A 26 -9.44 -4.48 -6.46
C VAL A 26 -8.81 -5.85 -6.22
N LEU A 27 -9.40 -6.66 -5.33
CA LEU A 27 -8.98 -8.04 -5.07
C LEU A 27 -9.08 -8.94 -6.31
N LYS A 28 -10.05 -8.69 -7.20
CA LYS A 28 -10.23 -9.43 -8.46
C LYS A 28 -9.38 -8.85 -9.58
N GLU A 29 -9.33 -7.53 -9.67
CA GLU A 29 -8.73 -6.76 -10.74
C GLU A 29 -7.94 -5.57 -10.18
N PRO A 30 -6.67 -5.78 -9.76
CA PRO A 30 -5.83 -4.71 -9.24
C PRO A 30 -5.57 -3.57 -10.24
N LYS A 31 -5.77 -3.83 -11.54
CA LYS A 31 -5.61 -2.85 -12.62
C LYS A 31 -6.52 -1.64 -12.42
N ARG A 32 -7.72 -1.83 -11.87
CA ARG A 32 -8.64 -0.72 -11.57
C ARG A 32 -8.02 0.30 -10.62
N LEU A 33 -7.27 -0.16 -9.62
CA LEU A 33 -6.55 0.74 -8.72
C LEU A 33 -5.46 1.48 -9.49
N ALA A 34 -4.69 0.78 -10.34
CA ALA A 34 -3.65 1.41 -11.15
C ALA A 34 -4.21 2.54 -12.03
N GLU A 35 -5.34 2.32 -12.69
CA GLU A 35 -6.02 3.36 -13.51
C GLU A 35 -6.40 4.58 -12.66
N MET A 36 -6.87 4.39 -11.42
CA MET A 36 -7.15 5.51 -10.51
C MET A 36 -5.89 6.27 -10.12
N ILE A 37 -4.78 5.55 -9.83
CA ILE A 37 -3.49 6.18 -9.50
C ILE A 37 -2.93 6.95 -10.71
N GLU A 38 -3.05 6.41 -11.91
CA GLU A 38 -2.66 7.08 -13.16
C GLU A 38 -3.45 8.37 -13.40
N CYS A 39 -4.70 8.44 -12.93
CA CYS A 39 -5.51 9.66 -12.93
C CYS A 39 -5.16 10.65 -11.80
N GLY A 40 -4.12 10.40 -11.00
CA GLY A 40 -3.66 11.28 -9.94
C GLY A 40 -4.28 11.02 -8.55
N ALA A 41 -4.97 9.90 -8.38
CA ALA A 41 -5.37 9.45 -7.04
C ALA A 41 -4.17 8.87 -6.29
N PHE A 42 -4.25 8.89 -4.97
CA PHE A 42 -3.36 8.14 -4.07
C PHE A 42 -4.14 7.02 -3.39
N SER A 43 -3.45 6.16 -2.65
CA SER A 43 -4.13 5.13 -1.87
C SER A 43 -3.43 4.83 -0.55
N GLN A 44 -4.21 4.35 0.41
CA GLN A 44 -3.79 4.10 1.77
C GLN A 44 -4.10 2.66 2.17
N VAL A 45 -3.09 1.91 2.63
CA VAL A 45 -3.24 0.54 3.12
C VAL A 45 -3.35 0.50 4.64
N THR A 46 -4.12 -0.46 5.17
CA THR A 46 -4.29 -0.59 6.62
C THR A 46 -3.20 -1.47 7.26
N THR A 47 -2.69 -1.10 8.43
CA THR A 47 -1.71 -1.92 9.19
C THR A 47 -2.24 -3.33 9.45
N HIS A 48 -3.50 -3.46 9.87
CA HIS A 48 -4.19 -4.73 10.11
C HIS A 48 -4.21 -5.63 8.86
N SER A 49 -4.30 -5.05 7.67
CA SER A 49 -4.21 -5.82 6.41
C SER A 49 -2.80 -6.37 6.19
N LEU A 50 -1.76 -5.57 6.44
CA LEU A 50 -0.36 -5.97 6.29
C LEU A 50 0.08 -7.01 7.34
N LEU A 51 -0.55 -6.99 8.52
CA LEU A 51 -0.30 -7.91 9.63
C LEU A 51 -1.20 -9.15 9.61
N GLY A 52 -2.05 -9.30 8.59
CA GLY A 52 -2.84 -10.51 8.37
C GLY A 52 -4.13 -10.62 9.20
N ALA A 53 -4.54 -9.56 9.91
CA ALA A 53 -5.73 -9.58 10.77
C ALA A 53 -7.04 -9.80 10.00
N PHE A 54 -7.07 -9.46 8.70
CA PHE A 54 -8.21 -9.70 7.82
C PHE A 54 -8.09 -10.97 6.95
N GLY A 55 -7.09 -11.81 7.23
CA GLY A 55 -6.87 -13.09 6.55
C GLY A 55 -5.90 -13.04 5.38
N ALA A 56 -5.37 -14.21 5.01
CA ALA A 56 -4.25 -14.37 4.09
C ALA A 56 -4.47 -13.79 2.68
N LYS A 57 -5.73 -13.78 2.20
CA LYS A 57 -6.07 -13.22 0.89
C LYS A 57 -5.87 -11.70 0.86
N ILE A 58 -6.34 -11.01 1.91
CA ILE A 58 -6.20 -9.55 2.04
C ILE A 58 -4.75 -9.19 2.32
N GLU A 59 -4.06 -9.95 3.17
CA GLU A 59 -2.63 -9.75 3.43
C GLU A 59 -1.81 -9.83 2.12
N LYS A 60 -2.04 -10.88 1.33
CA LYS A 60 -1.35 -11.05 0.04
C LYS A 60 -1.65 -9.88 -0.90
N CYS A 61 -2.90 -9.45 -1.01
CA CYS A 61 -3.27 -8.31 -1.83
C CYS A 61 -2.57 -7.02 -1.35
N ALA A 62 -2.59 -6.74 -0.06
CA ALA A 62 -1.92 -5.59 0.53
C ALA A 62 -0.43 -5.53 0.16
N TRP A 63 0.29 -6.64 0.30
CA TRP A 63 1.70 -6.73 -0.07
C TRP A 63 1.92 -6.61 -1.58
N ASP A 64 1.07 -7.21 -2.40
CA ASP A 64 1.17 -7.12 -3.86
C ASP A 64 0.92 -5.69 -4.36
N LEU A 65 -0.01 -4.96 -3.75
CA LEU A 65 -0.27 -3.54 -4.05
C LEU A 65 0.92 -2.66 -3.63
N CYS A 66 1.51 -2.90 -2.45
CA CYS A 66 2.71 -2.18 -2.00
C CYS A 66 3.87 -2.38 -2.99
N LYS A 67 4.17 -3.64 -3.37
CA LYS A 67 5.27 -3.95 -4.31
C LYS A 67 5.10 -3.36 -5.70
N LYS A 68 3.85 -3.16 -6.13
CA LYS A 68 3.52 -2.54 -7.41
C LYS A 68 3.53 -1.01 -7.36
N GLY A 69 3.84 -0.41 -6.21
CA GLY A 69 3.81 1.04 -6.03
C GLY A 69 2.39 1.63 -6.06
N LEU A 70 1.37 0.79 -5.82
CA LEU A 70 -0.03 1.25 -5.87
C LEU A 70 -0.50 1.81 -4.52
N ILE A 71 0.28 1.63 -3.46
CA ILE A 71 0.04 2.14 -2.10
C ILE A 71 1.01 3.27 -1.82
N HIS A 72 0.50 4.38 -1.28
CA HIS A 72 1.26 5.59 -1.01
C HIS A 72 1.36 5.92 0.48
N LEU A 73 0.38 5.45 1.26
CA LEU A 73 0.22 5.75 2.68
C LEU A 73 -0.06 4.47 3.48
N VAL A 74 0.38 4.45 4.73
CA VAL A 74 0.06 3.39 5.69
C VAL A 74 -0.67 4.04 6.87
N SER A 75 -1.84 3.51 7.22
CA SER A 75 -2.61 3.98 8.39
C SER A 75 -3.09 2.81 9.23
N SER A 76 -3.28 3.08 10.51
CA SER A 76 -3.77 2.06 11.46
C SER A 76 -5.24 1.70 11.24
N ASP A 77 -6.04 2.60 10.65
CA ASP A 77 -7.51 2.52 10.60
C ASP A 77 -8.11 2.20 12.00
N ALA A 78 -7.51 2.79 13.04
CA ALA A 78 -7.89 2.53 14.43
C ALA A 78 -9.16 3.31 14.79
N HIS A 79 -10.26 2.58 15.01
CA HIS A 79 -11.54 3.18 15.43
C HIS A 79 -11.72 3.33 16.95
N HIS A 80 -10.81 2.82 17.81
CA HIS A 80 -10.92 3.00 19.27
C HIS A 80 -9.55 2.90 20.00
N VAL A 81 -9.34 3.80 20.96
CA VAL A 81 -8.12 3.96 21.79
C VAL A 81 -7.81 2.73 22.67
N THR A 82 -8.78 1.84 22.89
CA THR A 82 -8.69 0.80 23.94
C THR A 82 -8.56 -0.64 23.44
N ARG A 83 -8.70 -0.95 22.14
CA ARG A 83 -8.71 -2.36 21.67
C ARG A 83 -8.04 -2.68 20.32
N ARG A 84 -7.38 -1.74 19.67
CA ARG A 84 -6.49 -2.05 18.55
C ARG A 84 -5.20 -1.30 18.81
N GLY A 85 -4.14 -2.01 19.16
CA GLY A 85 -2.81 -1.39 19.18
C GLY A 85 -2.65 -0.72 17.83
N PHE A 86 -2.22 0.54 17.80
CA PHE A 86 -2.09 1.31 16.56
C PHE A 86 -1.25 0.59 15.50
N GLU A 87 -0.50 -0.47 15.87
CA GLU A 87 0.16 -1.46 15.02
C GLU A 87 1.08 -0.86 13.93
N LEU A 88 1.27 0.45 13.93
CA LEU A 88 2.09 1.21 12.99
C LEU A 88 3.56 0.86 13.18
N ARG A 89 4.02 0.81 14.44
CA ARG A 89 5.41 0.42 14.74
C ARG A 89 5.71 -0.98 14.21
N GLU A 90 4.78 -1.91 14.43
CA GLU A 90 4.93 -3.30 14.01
C GLU A 90 4.81 -3.43 12.49
N SER A 91 3.84 -2.74 11.88
CA SER A 91 3.67 -2.68 10.43
C SER A 91 4.92 -2.12 9.74
N TYR A 92 5.50 -1.02 10.24
CA TYR A 92 6.75 -0.48 9.69
C TYR A 92 7.94 -1.42 9.89
N ARG A 93 8.00 -2.17 10.99
CA ARG A 93 9.02 -3.22 11.16
C ARG A 93 8.90 -4.28 10.07
N VAL A 94 7.69 -4.82 9.86
CA VAL A 94 7.44 -5.85 8.84
C VAL A 94 7.64 -5.30 7.42
N ILE A 95 7.28 -4.04 7.15
CA ILE A 95 7.58 -3.35 5.88
C ILE A 95 9.09 -3.29 5.66
N GLY A 96 9.85 -2.86 6.67
CA GLY A 96 11.32 -2.81 6.59
C GLY A 96 11.95 -4.17 6.34
N GLU A 97 11.42 -5.23 6.94
CA GLU A 97 11.88 -6.62 6.74
C GLU A 97 11.54 -7.16 5.34
N LYS A 98 10.34 -6.87 4.81
CA LYS A 98 9.85 -7.45 3.55
C LYS A 98 10.21 -6.64 2.30
N LEU A 99 10.23 -5.31 2.41
CA LEU A 99 10.41 -4.38 1.27
C LEU A 99 11.70 -3.56 1.38
N GLY A 100 12.22 -3.35 2.59
CA GLY A 100 13.44 -2.57 2.84
C GLY A 100 13.16 -1.25 3.56
N ALA A 101 14.21 -0.65 4.12
CA ALA A 101 14.12 0.61 4.88
C ALA A 101 13.62 1.78 4.02
N GLU A 102 14.00 1.80 2.74
CA GLU A 102 13.54 2.79 1.75
C GLU A 102 12.02 2.86 1.61
N TRP A 103 11.32 1.74 1.77
CA TRP A 103 9.86 1.70 1.76
C TRP A 103 9.25 2.25 3.05
N VAL A 104 9.91 2.05 4.19
CA VAL A 104 9.51 2.65 5.46
C VAL A 104 9.60 4.18 5.37
N ASP A 105 10.71 4.68 4.83
CA ASP A 105 10.93 6.11 4.65
C ASP A 105 9.94 6.69 3.65
N TYR A 106 9.72 6.02 2.50
CA TYR A 106 8.70 6.41 1.52
C TYR A 106 7.32 6.63 2.14
N PHE A 107 6.82 5.67 2.92
CA PHE A 107 5.49 5.79 3.53
C PHE A 107 5.41 6.88 4.59
N LYS A 108 6.47 7.09 5.37
CA LYS A 108 6.53 8.16 6.38
C LYS A 108 6.60 9.53 5.73
N LEU A 109 7.51 9.71 4.77
CA LEU A 109 7.69 10.97 4.06
C LEU A 109 6.43 11.37 3.29
N ASN A 110 5.73 10.44 2.64
CA ASN A 110 4.45 10.75 1.98
C ASN A 110 3.35 11.14 2.97
N SER A 111 3.38 10.59 4.19
CA SER A 111 2.45 10.99 5.24
C SER A 111 2.75 12.41 5.72
N ASP A 112 4.02 12.80 5.82
CA ASP A 112 4.42 14.18 6.11
C ASP A 112 4.04 15.14 4.97
N GLN A 113 4.21 14.74 3.71
CA GLN A 113 3.80 15.54 2.55
C GLN A 113 2.29 15.73 2.48
N LEU A 114 1.50 14.71 2.84
CA LEU A 114 0.05 14.84 2.93
C LEU A 114 -0.36 15.92 3.94
N LEU A 115 0.33 16.03 5.08
CA LEU A 115 0.06 17.06 6.10
C LEU A 115 0.54 18.45 5.70
N ALA A 116 1.57 18.54 4.87
CA ALA A 116 2.15 19.78 4.39
C ALA A 116 1.52 20.29 3.07
N ASP A 117 0.46 19.63 2.59
CA ASP A 117 -0.12 19.83 1.25
C ASP A 117 0.92 19.75 0.10
N GLY A 118 1.99 18.99 0.32
CA GLY A 118 3.08 18.82 -0.64
C GLY A 118 2.89 17.62 -1.57
N ASP A 119 3.82 17.47 -2.50
CA ASP A 119 3.83 16.40 -3.49
C ASP A 119 4.39 15.10 -2.92
N PHE A 120 3.81 13.97 -3.32
CA PHE A 120 4.25 12.66 -2.88
C PHE A 120 5.55 12.27 -3.59
N PHE A 121 6.44 11.62 -2.87
CA PHE A 121 7.67 11.08 -3.44
C PHE A 121 7.37 9.91 -4.38
N GLY A 122 8.27 9.69 -5.33
CA GLY A 122 8.23 8.52 -6.22
C GLY A 122 8.53 7.22 -5.46
N MET A 123 7.96 6.10 -5.93
CA MET A 123 8.17 4.81 -5.29
C MET A 123 9.67 4.41 -5.29
N PRO A 124 10.18 3.76 -4.21
CA PRO A 124 11.52 3.21 -4.23
C PRO A 124 11.65 2.08 -5.25
N SER A 125 12.82 1.95 -5.87
CA SER A 125 13.13 0.72 -6.63
C SER A 125 13.24 -0.45 -5.67
N LEU A 126 12.57 -1.57 -5.95
CA LEU A 126 12.78 -2.79 -5.17
C LEU A 126 14.24 -3.24 -5.32
N SER A 127 15.05 -3.00 -4.28
CA SER A 127 16.39 -3.57 -4.18
C SER A 127 16.27 -5.08 -4.10
N VAL A 128 16.47 -5.77 -5.22
CA VAL A 128 16.50 -7.23 -5.22
C VAL A 128 17.76 -7.66 -4.46
N LYS A 129 17.65 -8.00 -3.18
CA LYS A 129 18.62 -8.88 -2.51
C LYS A 129 18.45 -10.28 -3.10
N SER A 130 18.92 -10.40 -4.33
CA SER A 130 18.86 -11.56 -5.21
C SER A 130 19.88 -12.58 -4.71
N LYS A 131 19.44 -13.56 -3.92
CA LYS A 131 20.12 -14.86 -3.78
C LYS A 131 19.22 -15.95 -3.18
N ASP A 132 18.30 -15.61 -2.26
CA ASP A 132 17.38 -16.60 -1.67
C ASP A 132 15.99 -16.64 -2.33
N PHE A 133 15.55 -15.56 -2.98
CA PHE A 133 14.23 -15.51 -3.61
C PHE A 133 14.12 -16.43 -4.85
N LEU A 134 15.17 -16.49 -5.68
CA LEU A 134 15.22 -17.38 -6.85
C LEU A 134 15.25 -18.87 -6.47
N LYS A 135 15.79 -19.23 -5.30
CA LYS A 135 15.79 -20.63 -4.83
C LYS A 135 14.38 -21.11 -4.49
N ARG A 136 13.56 -20.26 -3.86
CA ARG A 136 12.16 -20.59 -3.55
C ARG A 136 11.27 -20.61 -4.78
N PHE A 137 11.53 -19.74 -5.76
CA PHE A 137 10.72 -19.67 -6.98
C PHE A 137 10.95 -20.87 -7.92
N ASN A 138 12.18 -21.38 -8.02
CA ASN A 138 12.48 -22.57 -8.82
C ASN A 138 11.98 -23.90 -8.21
N LEU A 139 11.61 -23.91 -6.93
CA LEU A 139 11.08 -25.12 -6.28
C LEU A 139 9.59 -25.35 -6.58
N PHE A 140 8.85 -24.31 -6.98
CA PHE A 140 7.41 -24.39 -7.28
C PHE A 140 7.07 -24.70 -8.75
N ARG A 141 8.06 -24.93 -9.61
CA ARG A 141 7.85 -25.37 -11.03
C ARG A 141 8.25 -26.83 -11.28
N ARG A 142 8.45 -27.61 -10.23
CA ARG A 142 8.65 -29.07 -10.29
C ARG A 142 7.63 -29.74 -9.36
N GLY A 143 6.40 -29.86 -9.83
CA GLY A 143 5.30 -30.57 -9.19
C GLY A 143 4.20 -30.77 -10.21
#